data_AF-A0A6I9WTT7-F1
#
_entry.id   AF-A0A6I9WTT7-F1
#
_cell.length_a   1.000
_cell.length_b   1.000
_cell.length_c   1.000
_cell.angle_alpha   90.00
_cell.angle_beta   90.00
_cell.angle_gamma   90.00
#
_symmetry.space_group_name_H-M   'P 1'
#
loop_
_entity.id
_entity.type
_entity.pdbx_description
1 polymer ?
#
loop_
_entity_poly.entity_id
_entity_poly.type
_entity_poly.pdbx_seq_one_letter_code
_entity_poly.pdbx_strand_id
1 'polypeptide(L)'
;MDIETENVINLVFPEGILESWKENPNFYQYLSKLGGFDVDQLSKEPDHLSDERSAVLQTTQKLVFANYKTFIQTAESSREILNHFNEIESRLDKLVQKIPEFVGKCQSFCDTSKDINAHRRLNSLTLTRNAELLEILEMPQLMESCLRSNQYNEALELSQYARQLGMKHGDIPIISSIVAEIESSWSGMVGQVVGSLRGDLPLPRCLQLVGLLRSMDAFTESELRIKFLQARDSWLQGLLNAIPKEDPNLHMAKTIELSRIHLFNIITQYKAMFNDDELAIPDRDLTLNESAIFYHWLEEKISQFLTTLEQDLPGVTSIDTILGQCTYFGLSFGRVGVDFTGRMSDIFVRVIGERFEQNVRRTTRKFEKDMETFTLINKTQRLDIKSEISINSESPPEQLVEFYPLAEYCNGIIAAFNELRLCAPVALSISCTKLLQESLHNVAKAMLIFYKQEQQAFATAERENMIKFTECLSERLIPYIQYCVHAIFPPTQIATHLGISISILQKEEITYLNKRNIIEPVAILLPIKKDSLISKLCTSNIQPLTSHNAKNPVASSLPIETIDPTNSKILEKSKENEIIQQETIQKREV
;
A
#
# COMPACT_ATOMS: atom_id res chain seq x y z
N MET A 1 -1.09 -40.34 136.26
CA MET A 1 -1.76 -41.18 137.28
C MET A 1 -0.71 -41.51 138.31
N ASP A 2 -1.01 -41.27 139.59
CA ASP A 2 -0.11 -41.59 140.69
C ASP A 2 0.06 -43.11 140.78
N ILE A 3 1.28 -43.56 141.03
CA ILE A 3 1.71 -44.98 141.05
C ILE A 3 0.83 -45.83 142.01
N GLU A 4 0.22 -45.19 143.02
CA GLU A 4 -0.72 -45.82 143.95
C GLU A 4 -2.04 -46.24 143.28
N THR A 5 -2.52 -45.49 142.28
CA THR A 5 -3.78 -45.81 141.56
C THR A 5 -3.61 -46.97 140.57
N GLU A 6 -2.44 -47.14 139.96
CA GLU A 6 -2.14 -48.31 139.11
C GLU A 6 -2.09 -49.61 139.93
N ASN A 7 -1.56 -49.56 141.16
CA ASN A 7 -1.52 -50.72 142.04
C ASN A 7 -2.92 -51.16 142.50
N VAL A 8 -3.85 -50.23 142.74
CA VAL A 8 -5.25 -50.55 143.08
C VAL A 8 -5.98 -51.16 141.88
N ILE A 9 -5.77 -50.64 140.67
CA ILE A 9 -6.38 -51.19 139.44
C ILE A 9 -5.88 -52.61 139.16
N ASN A 10 -4.58 -52.88 139.37
CA ASN A 10 -4.01 -54.22 139.24
C ASN A 10 -4.50 -55.21 140.31
N LEU A 11 -4.94 -54.72 141.49
CA LEU A 11 -5.49 -55.58 142.55
C LEU A 11 -6.97 -55.93 142.33
N VAL A 12 -7.75 -55.02 141.72
CA VAL A 12 -9.20 -55.20 141.48
C VAL A 12 -9.48 -55.97 140.19
N PHE A 13 -8.58 -55.92 139.20
CA PHE A 13 -8.75 -56.60 137.90
C PHE A 13 -7.58 -57.56 137.60
N PRO A 14 -7.59 -58.80 138.12
CA PRO A 14 -6.50 -59.75 137.96
C PRO A 14 -6.28 -60.25 136.50
N GLU A 15 -7.19 -59.98 135.56
CA GLU A 15 -7.07 -60.38 134.15
C GLU A 15 -6.76 -59.22 133.16
N GLY A 16 -6.54 -57.98 133.64
CA GLY A 16 -6.19 -56.83 132.80
C GLY A 16 -7.37 -56.21 132.01
N ILE A 17 -7.35 -54.89 131.78
CA ILE A 17 -8.43 -54.12 131.15
C ILE A 17 -8.05 -53.72 129.71
N LEU A 18 -8.95 -53.92 128.73
CA LEU A 18 -8.82 -53.43 127.33
C LEU A 18 -8.75 -51.90 127.27
N GLU A 19 -7.74 -51.33 126.60
CA GLU A 19 -7.36 -49.89 126.52
C GLU A 19 -8.47 -48.87 126.17
N SER A 20 -9.64 -49.33 125.70
CA SER A 20 -10.82 -48.51 125.38
C SER A 20 -11.47 -47.84 126.60
N TRP A 21 -11.06 -48.17 127.83
CA TRP A 21 -11.53 -47.49 129.05
C TRP A 21 -11.02 -46.04 129.19
N LYS A 22 -9.93 -45.67 128.51
CA LYS A 22 -9.35 -44.32 128.57
C LYS A 22 -10.17 -43.27 127.81
N GLU A 23 -10.95 -43.67 126.81
CA GLU A 23 -11.70 -42.74 125.94
C GLU A 23 -13.08 -42.36 126.51
N ASN A 24 -13.57 -43.07 127.52
CA ASN A 24 -14.91 -42.82 128.05
C ASN A 24 -14.83 -42.09 129.41
N PRO A 25 -15.05 -40.75 129.47
CA PRO A 25 -14.88 -39.96 130.70
C PRO A 25 -15.82 -40.40 131.83
N ASN A 26 -16.93 -41.06 131.50
CA ASN A 26 -17.90 -41.59 132.46
C ASN A 26 -17.36 -42.82 133.22
N PHE A 27 -16.41 -43.56 132.64
CA PHE A 27 -15.82 -44.74 133.27
C PHE A 27 -14.91 -44.37 134.45
N TYR A 28 -14.13 -43.29 134.31
CA TYR A 28 -13.30 -42.74 135.39
C TYR A 28 -14.13 -42.23 136.57
N GLN A 29 -15.27 -41.57 136.30
CA GLN A 29 -16.18 -41.11 137.34
C GLN A 29 -16.81 -42.26 138.13
N TYR A 30 -17.05 -43.39 137.47
CA TYR A 30 -17.59 -44.59 138.10
C TYR A 30 -16.56 -45.34 138.96
N LEU A 31 -15.30 -45.47 138.48
CA LEU A 31 -14.19 -46.00 139.27
C LEU A 31 -13.95 -45.21 140.57
N SER A 32 -14.03 -43.88 140.51
CA SER A 32 -13.93 -43.02 141.70
C SER A 32 -15.08 -43.23 142.69
N LYS A 33 -16.28 -43.60 142.22
CA LYS A 33 -17.41 -43.94 143.08
C LYS A 33 -17.23 -45.32 143.73
N LEU A 34 -16.66 -46.28 143.01
CA LEU A 34 -16.35 -47.61 143.53
C LEU A 34 -15.35 -47.57 144.71
N GLY A 35 -14.36 -46.69 144.65
CA GLY A 35 -13.40 -46.50 145.74
C GLY A 35 -13.97 -45.88 147.03
N GLY A 36 -15.21 -45.39 147.00
CA GLY A 36 -15.90 -44.79 148.16
C GLY A 36 -16.96 -45.67 148.82
N PHE A 37 -17.10 -46.93 148.39
CA PHE A 37 -18.13 -47.84 148.88
C PHE A 37 -17.64 -48.72 150.05
N ASP A 38 -18.51 -48.94 151.04
CA ASP A 38 -18.30 -49.90 152.12
C ASP A 38 -18.36 -51.35 151.60
N VAL A 39 -17.73 -52.29 152.32
CA VAL A 39 -17.57 -53.71 151.92
C VAL A 39 -18.90 -54.38 151.56
N ASP A 40 -19.99 -54.05 152.26
CA ASP A 40 -21.33 -54.56 151.96
C ASP A 40 -21.90 -54.04 150.62
N GLN A 41 -21.55 -52.81 150.22
CA GLN A 41 -21.99 -52.22 148.96
C GLN A 41 -21.18 -52.76 147.78
N LEU A 42 -19.87 -52.98 147.96
CA LEU A 42 -19.03 -53.56 146.91
C LEU A 42 -19.44 -55.00 146.55
N SER A 43 -19.98 -55.76 147.52
CA SER A 43 -20.43 -57.13 147.27
C SER A 43 -21.72 -57.22 146.43
N LYS A 44 -22.54 -56.16 146.38
CA LYS A 44 -23.82 -56.10 145.65
C LYS A 44 -23.74 -55.37 144.31
N GLU A 45 -22.69 -54.59 144.07
CA GLU A 45 -22.47 -53.85 142.82
C GLU A 45 -22.38 -54.73 141.55
N PRO A 46 -21.78 -55.95 141.58
CA PRO A 46 -21.75 -56.83 140.40
C PRO A 46 -23.15 -57.28 139.94
N ASP A 47 -24.03 -57.57 140.89
CA ASP A 47 -25.41 -57.96 140.61
C ASP A 47 -26.19 -56.76 140.04
N HIS A 48 -26.00 -55.56 140.58
CA HIS A 48 -26.60 -54.33 140.07
C HIS A 48 -26.17 -54.02 138.61
N LEU A 49 -24.87 -54.16 138.30
CA LEU A 49 -24.34 -53.96 136.94
C LEU A 49 -24.86 -55.00 135.95
N SER A 50 -25.03 -56.25 136.39
CA SER A 50 -25.62 -57.31 135.56
C SER A 50 -27.08 -56.99 135.21
N ASP A 51 -27.85 -56.53 136.20
CA ASP A 51 -29.23 -56.12 136.02
C ASP A 51 -29.35 -54.89 135.09
N GLU A 52 -28.51 -53.87 135.27
CA GLU A 52 -28.50 -52.67 134.42
C GLU A 52 -28.10 -52.99 132.96
N ARG A 53 -27.09 -53.86 132.76
CA ARG A 53 -26.72 -54.33 131.42
C ARG A 53 -27.87 -55.06 130.75
N SER A 54 -28.58 -55.91 131.48
CA SER A 54 -29.74 -56.64 130.95
C SER A 54 -30.87 -55.67 130.56
N ALA A 55 -31.09 -54.61 131.34
CA ALA A 55 -32.06 -53.55 131.05
C ALA A 55 -31.67 -52.72 129.81
N VAL A 56 -30.39 -52.37 129.65
CA VAL A 56 -29.88 -51.63 128.47
C VAL A 56 -29.98 -52.48 127.20
N LEU A 57 -29.67 -53.79 127.28
CA LEU A 57 -29.84 -54.69 126.15
C LEU A 57 -31.31 -54.85 125.76
N GLN A 58 -32.21 -54.99 126.74
CA GLN A 58 -33.65 -55.05 126.47
C GLN A 58 -34.19 -53.75 125.90
N THR A 59 -33.74 -52.59 126.38
CA THR A 59 -34.16 -51.29 125.82
C THR A 59 -33.60 -51.08 124.42
N THR A 60 -32.35 -51.45 124.15
CA THR A 60 -31.76 -51.36 122.81
C THR A 60 -32.44 -52.32 121.84
N GLN A 61 -32.71 -53.57 122.24
CA GLN A 61 -33.51 -54.49 121.43
C GLN A 61 -34.93 -53.95 121.21
N LYS A 62 -35.60 -53.43 122.22
CA LYS A 62 -36.92 -52.80 122.05
C LYS A 62 -36.86 -51.60 121.10
N LEU A 63 -35.79 -50.80 121.13
CA LEU A 63 -35.65 -49.62 120.26
C LEU A 63 -35.36 -50.01 118.81
N VAL A 64 -34.51 -51.02 118.61
CA VAL A 64 -34.23 -51.62 117.30
C VAL A 64 -35.47 -52.33 116.76
N PHE A 65 -36.20 -53.11 117.55
CA PHE A 65 -37.45 -53.74 117.13
C PHE A 65 -38.59 -52.74 116.92
N ALA A 66 -38.66 -51.66 117.69
CA ALA A 66 -39.66 -50.62 117.47
C ALA A 66 -39.38 -49.83 116.18
N ASN A 67 -38.11 -49.63 115.82
CA ASN A 67 -37.70 -48.75 114.72
C ASN A 67 -36.91 -49.45 113.59
N TYR A 68 -36.96 -50.79 113.47
CA TYR A 68 -36.18 -51.51 112.45
C TYR A 68 -36.56 -51.07 111.03
N LYS A 69 -37.83 -50.69 110.82
CA LYS A 69 -38.35 -50.20 109.55
C LYS A 69 -37.65 -48.90 109.12
N THR A 70 -37.37 -48.00 110.07
CA THR A 70 -36.65 -46.74 109.81
C THR A 70 -35.20 -47.00 109.41
N PHE A 71 -34.54 -47.99 110.02
CA PHE A 71 -33.18 -48.38 109.66
C PHE A 71 -33.11 -49.02 108.27
N ILE A 72 -34.04 -49.92 107.94
CA ILE A 72 -34.14 -50.51 106.60
C ILE A 72 -34.39 -49.41 105.56
N GLN A 73 -35.36 -48.52 105.81
CA GLN A 73 -35.63 -47.39 104.92
C GLN A 73 -34.42 -46.49 104.73
N THR A 74 -33.67 -46.20 105.79
CA THR A 74 -32.45 -45.37 105.69
C THR A 74 -31.37 -46.06 104.86
N ALA A 75 -31.21 -47.37 105.00
CA ALA A 75 -30.26 -48.16 104.20
C ALA A 75 -30.69 -48.28 102.72
N GLU A 76 -31.99 -48.48 102.47
CA GLU A 76 -32.57 -48.49 101.13
C GLU A 76 -32.43 -47.14 100.44
N SER A 77 -32.79 -46.04 101.12
CA SER A 77 -32.60 -44.69 100.58
C SER A 77 -31.12 -44.37 100.31
N SER A 78 -30.20 -44.83 101.17
CA SER A 78 -28.75 -44.67 100.91
C SER A 78 -28.30 -45.43 99.66
N ARG A 79 -28.82 -46.64 99.43
CA ARG A 79 -28.53 -47.42 98.22
C ARG A 79 -29.12 -46.79 96.97
N GLU A 80 -30.35 -46.28 97.04
CA GLU A 80 -30.98 -45.54 95.94
C GLU A 80 -30.19 -44.28 95.58
N ILE A 81 -29.72 -43.53 96.58
CA ILE A 81 -28.87 -42.35 96.36
C ILE A 81 -27.58 -42.74 95.63
N LEU A 82 -26.89 -43.81 96.05
CA LEU A 82 -25.69 -44.29 95.37
C LEU A 82 -25.95 -44.68 93.91
N ASN A 83 -27.06 -45.36 93.64
CA ASN A 83 -27.45 -45.72 92.28
C ASN A 83 -27.74 -44.48 91.41
N HIS A 84 -28.46 -43.50 91.96
CA HIS A 84 -28.72 -42.23 91.26
C HIS A 84 -27.43 -41.45 91.00
N PHE A 85 -26.47 -41.44 91.93
CA PHE A 85 -25.17 -40.79 91.70
C PHE A 85 -24.39 -41.45 90.57
N ASN A 86 -24.35 -42.78 90.50
CA ASN A 86 -23.71 -43.50 89.40
C ASN A 86 -24.40 -43.23 88.05
N GLU A 87 -25.73 -43.10 88.06
CA GLU A 87 -26.47 -42.75 86.84
C GLU A 87 -26.18 -41.29 86.40
N ILE A 88 -26.10 -40.36 87.35
CA ILE A 88 -25.73 -38.96 87.09
C ILE A 88 -24.31 -38.89 86.51
N GLU A 89 -23.36 -39.64 87.07
CA GLU A 89 -21.99 -39.71 86.57
C GLU A 89 -21.95 -40.21 85.12
N SER A 90 -22.65 -41.31 84.81
CA SER A 90 -22.73 -41.84 83.44
C SER A 90 -23.37 -40.86 82.45
N ARG A 91 -24.41 -40.13 82.88
CA ARG A 91 -25.06 -39.11 82.05
C ARG A 91 -24.15 -37.89 81.84
N LEU A 92 -23.39 -37.50 82.87
CA LEU A 92 -22.44 -36.39 82.81
C LEU A 92 -21.28 -36.71 81.86
N ASP A 93 -20.72 -37.91 81.93
CA ASP A 93 -19.65 -38.34 81.02
C ASP A 93 -20.12 -38.33 79.55
N LYS A 94 -21.34 -38.81 79.28
CA LYS A 94 -21.92 -38.75 77.93
C LYS A 94 -22.11 -37.31 77.45
N LEU A 95 -22.46 -36.39 78.36
CA LEU A 95 -22.61 -34.97 78.03
C LEU A 95 -21.26 -34.33 77.71
N VAL A 96 -20.25 -34.60 78.53
CA VAL A 96 -18.87 -34.12 78.33
C VAL A 96 -18.30 -34.62 77.01
N GLN A 97 -18.59 -35.85 76.59
CA GLN A 97 -18.15 -36.39 75.30
C GLN A 97 -18.91 -35.79 74.10
N LYS A 98 -20.23 -35.58 74.21
CA LYS A 98 -21.07 -35.12 73.08
C LYS A 98 -21.00 -33.63 72.82
N ILE A 99 -20.73 -32.79 73.82
CA ILE A 99 -20.63 -31.33 73.65
C ILE A 99 -19.54 -30.95 72.64
N PRO A 100 -18.30 -31.47 72.72
CA PRO A 100 -17.25 -31.18 71.73
C PRO A 100 -17.62 -31.60 70.31
N GLU A 101 -18.23 -32.78 70.12
CA GLU A 101 -18.70 -33.22 68.80
C GLU A 101 -19.78 -32.30 68.24
N PHE A 102 -20.70 -31.83 69.09
CA PHE A 102 -21.72 -30.86 68.71
C PHE A 102 -21.10 -29.52 68.30
N VAL A 103 -20.14 -29.01 69.08
CA VAL A 103 -19.41 -27.77 68.76
C VAL A 103 -18.65 -27.91 67.43
N GLY A 104 -17.98 -29.03 67.19
CA GLY A 104 -17.28 -29.30 65.93
C GLY A 104 -18.23 -29.34 64.72
N LYS A 105 -19.40 -29.99 64.85
CA LYS A 105 -20.44 -29.99 63.81
C LYS A 105 -21.04 -28.60 63.60
N CYS A 106 -21.23 -27.80 64.65
CA CYS A 106 -21.69 -26.43 64.53
C CYS A 106 -20.66 -25.54 63.81
N GLN A 107 -19.37 -25.69 64.09
CA GLN A 107 -18.32 -24.96 63.38
C GLN A 107 -18.28 -25.33 61.89
N SER A 108 -18.30 -26.63 61.57
CA SER A 108 -18.38 -27.09 60.18
C SER A 108 -19.65 -26.59 59.48
N PHE A 109 -20.79 -26.57 60.16
CA PHE A 109 -22.03 -25.99 59.63
C PHE A 109 -21.88 -24.48 59.39
N CYS A 110 -21.29 -23.73 60.32
CA CYS A 110 -21.03 -22.31 60.16
C CYS A 110 -20.12 -22.03 58.95
N ASP A 111 -19.06 -22.81 58.76
CA ASP A 111 -18.13 -22.62 57.64
C ASP A 111 -18.78 -22.97 56.30
N THR A 112 -19.50 -24.10 56.24
CA THR A 112 -20.28 -24.48 55.06
C THR A 112 -21.37 -23.46 54.75
N SER A 113 -22.04 -22.93 55.78
CA SER A 113 -23.07 -21.91 55.60
C SER A 113 -22.50 -20.58 55.12
N LYS A 114 -21.28 -20.20 55.54
CA LYS A 114 -20.60 -19.00 55.03
C LYS A 114 -20.28 -19.15 53.55
N ASP A 115 -19.77 -20.31 53.14
CA ASP A 115 -19.45 -20.61 51.75
C ASP A 115 -20.70 -20.61 50.86
N ILE A 116 -21.76 -21.30 51.30
CA ILE A 116 -23.06 -21.28 50.62
C ILE A 116 -23.61 -19.84 50.53
N ASN A 117 -23.48 -19.05 51.59
CA ASN A 117 -23.97 -17.67 51.57
C ASN A 117 -23.12 -16.77 50.66
N ALA A 118 -21.81 -17.01 50.56
CA ALA A 118 -20.93 -16.34 49.61
C ALA A 118 -21.33 -16.68 48.16
N HIS A 119 -21.53 -17.96 47.84
CA HIS A 119 -22.03 -18.40 46.54
C HIS A 119 -23.42 -17.85 46.22
N ARG A 120 -24.35 -17.85 47.20
CA ARG A 120 -25.68 -17.28 47.02
C ARG A 120 -25.62 -15.77 46.79
N ARG A 121 -24.75 -15.06 47.51
CA ARG A 121 -24.52 -13.62 47.31
C ARG A 121 -23.95 -13.34 45.93
N LEU A 122 -22.95 -14.11 45.47
CA LEU A 122 -22.40 -14.00 44.12
C LEU A 122 -23.49 -14.27 43.07
N ASN A 123 -24.24 -15.36 43.19
CA ASN A 123 -25.33 -15.67 42.26
C ASN A 123 -26.42 -14.59 42.24
N SER A 124 -26.78 -14.04 43.41
CA SER A 124 -27.76 -12.94 43.48
C SER A 124 -27.23 -11.66 42.82
N LEU A 125 -25.94 -11.37 42.99
CA LEU A 125 -25.28 -10.22 42.35
C LEU A 125 -25.22 -10.41 40.82
N THR A 126 -24.79 -11.59 40.36
CA THR A 126 -24.77 -11.96 38.94
C THR A 126 -26.16 -11.88 38.33
N LEU A 127 -27.21 -12.33 39.02
CA LEU A 127 -28.58 -12.28 38.53
C LEU A 127 -29.10 -10.84 38.46
N THR A 128 -28.73 -9.98 39.42
CA THR A 128 -29.13 -8.57 39.43
C THR A 128 -28.44 -7.77 38.33
N ARG A 129 -27.18 -8.09 38.01
CA ARG A 129 -26.37 -7.44 36.98
C ARG A 129 -26.32 -8.23 35.66
N ASN A 130 -27.19 -9.22 35.48
CA ASN A 130 -27.14 -10.12 34.33
C ASN A 130 -27.34 -9.38 33.00
N ALA A 131 -28.24 -8.39 32.97
CA ALA A 131 -28.49 -7.59 31.77
C ALA A 131 -27.24 -6.80 31.34
N GLU A 132 -26.57 -6.12 32.26
CA GLU A 132 -25.34 -5.35 31.99
C GLU A 132 -24.18 -6.27 31.52
N LEU A 133 -24.10 -7.48 32.08
CA LEU A 133 -23.11 -8.48 31.62
C LEU A 133 -23.43 -9.00 30.21
N LEU A 134 -24.71 -9.17 29.90
CA LEU A 134 -25.15 -9.60 28.58
C LEU A 134 -24.82 -8.56 27.51
N GLU A 135 -25.04 -7.27 27.80
CA GLU A 135 -24.67 -6.18 26.88
C GLU A 135 -23.19 -6.21 26.48
N ILE A 136 -22.29 -6.49 27.44
CA ILE A 136 -20.85 -6.62 27.18
C ILE A 136 -20.56 -7.85 26.29
N LEU A 137 -21.25 -8.97 26.55
CA LEU A 137 -21.09 -10.22 25.78
C LEU A 137 -21.67 -10.12 24.36
N GLU A 138 -22.66 -9.25 24.15
CA GLU A 138 -23.29 -9.03 22.85
C GLU A 138 -22.53 -8.04 21.95
N MET A 139 -21.55 -7.30 22.49
CA MET A 139 -20.77 -6.31 21.72
C MET A 139 -20.15 -6.85 20.42
N PRO A 140 -19.55 -8.06 20.36
CA PRO A 140 -19.05 -8.62 19.10
C PRO A 140 -20.16 -8.83 18.06
N GLN A 141 -21.34 -9.29 18.48
CA GLN A 141 -22.48 -9.49 17.57
C GLN A 141 -23.04 -8.15 17.08
N LEU A 142 -23.11 -7.15 17.96
CA LEU A 142 -23.47 -5.79 17.60
C LEU A 142 -22.46 -5.19 16.61
N MET A 143 -21.16 -5.40 16.82
CA MET A 143 -20.12 -5.00 15.88
C MET A 143 -20.37 -5.59 14.50
N GLU A 144 -20.56 -6.91 14.39
CA GLU A 144 -20.84 -7.55 13.11
C GLU A 144 -22.12 -7.03 12.43
N SER A 145 -23.15 -6.71 13.22
CA SER A 145 -24.40 -6.15 12.71
C SER A 145 -24.20 -4.73 12.16
N CYS A 146 -23.54 -3.83 12.92
CA CYS A 146 -23.21 -2.47 12.50
C CYS A 146 -22.34 -2.45 11.24
N LEU A 147 -21.39 -3.38 11.17
CA LEU A 147 -20.53 -3.57 10.01
C LEU A 147 -21.32 -4.02 8.77
N ARG A 148 -22.31 -4.90 8.93
CA ARG A 148 -23.19 -5.37 7.84
C ARG A 148 -24.17 -4.30 7.36
N SER A 149 -24.65 -3.44 8.27
CA SER A 149 -25.57 -2.35 7.95
C SER A 149 -24.89 -1.08 7.40
N ASN A 150 -23.55 -1.07 7.27
CA ASN A 150 -22.75 0.10 6.88
C ASN A 150 -22.83 1.27 7.88
N GLN A 151 -23.12 1.01 9.16
CA GLN A 151 -23.13 2.00 10.23
C GLN A 151 -21.73 2.13 10.86
N TYR A 152 -20.82 2.77 10.13
CA TYR A 152 -19.40 2.82 10.51
C TYR A 152 -19.11 3.71 11.72
N ASN A 153 -19.91 4.75 11.95
CA ASN A 153 -19.75 5.63 13.12
C ASN A 153 -20.06 4.89 14.42
N GLU A 154 -21.15 4.11 14.44
CA GLU A 154 -21.56 3.31 15.59
C GLU A 154 -20.55 2.17 15.84
N ALA A 155 -20.06 1.54 14.77
CA ALA A 155 -19.00 0.54 14.85
C ALA A 155 -17.69 1.11 15.41
N LEU A 156 -17.37 2.38 15.10
CA LEU A 156 -16.21 3.06 15.65
C LEU A 156 -16.36 3.37 17.14
N GLU A 157 -17.52 3.88 17.56
CA GLU A 157 -17.78 4.12 18.97
C GLU A 157 -17.68 2.82 19.78
N LEU A 158 -18.19 1.71 19.21
CA LEU A 158 -18.13 0.39 19.85
C LEU A 158 -16.69 -0.16 19.91
N SER A 159 -15.85 0.07 18.89
CA SER A 159 -14.43 -0.32 18.94
C SER A 159 -13.65 0.51 19.95
N GLN A 160 -13.89 1.82 20.04
CA GLN A 160 -13.28 2.69 21.04
C GLN A 160 -13.70 2.29 22.46
N TYR A 161 -14.97 1.98 22.67
CA TYR A 161 -15.47 1.50 23.96
C TYR A 161 -14.82 0.16 24.35
N ALA A 162 -14.74 -0.80 23.42
CA ALA A 162 -14.07 -2.08 23.65
C ALA A 162 -12.59 -1.89 24.02
N ARG A 163 -11.85 -1.00 23.32
CA ARG A 163 -10.46 -0.66 23.67
C ARG A 163 -10.34 -0.09 25.08
N GLN A 164 -11.21 0.84 25.45
CA GLN A 164 -11.23 1.42 26.80
C GLN A 164 -11.55 0.37 27.87
N LEU A 165 -12.45 -0.58 27.58
CA LEU A 165 -12.80 -1.69 28.47
C LEU A 165 -11.59 -2.62 28.67
N GLY A 166 -10.88 -2.95 27.59
CA GLY A 166 -9.66 -3.74 27.64
C GLY A 166 -8.53 -3.07 28.44
N MET A 167 -8.37 -1.75 28.33
CA MET A 167 -7.39 -1.02 29.13
C MET A 167 -7.71 -1.02 30.63
N LYS A 168 -9.00 -0.98 31.00
CA LYS A 168 -9.43 -0.94 32.41
C LYS A 168 -9.50 -2.32 33.06
N HIS A 169 -9.86 -3.35 32.29
CA HIS A 169 -10.17 -4.70 32.80
C HIS A 169 -9.45 -5.83 32.04
N GLY A 170 -8.24 -5.57 31.57
CA GLY A 170 -7.43 -6.53 30.80
C GLY A 170 -7.06 -7.81 31.53
N ASP A 171 -7.13 -7.84 32.86
CA ASP A 171 -6.88 -9.03 33.68
C ASP A 171 -7.96 -10.11 33.51
N ILE A 172 -9.13 -9.76 32.97
CA ILE A 172 -10.24 -10.70 32.78
C ILE A 172 -10.16 -11.33 31.38
N PRO A 173 -9.98 -12.65 31.27
CA PRO A 173 -9.74 -13.32 29.98
C PRO A 173 -10.91 -13.19 28.99
N ILE A 174 -12.15 -13.15 29.50
CA ILE A 174 -13.36 -12.98 28.68
C ILE A 174 -13.35 -11.60 28.00
N ILE A 175 -13.01 -10.54 28.74
CA ILE A 175 -12.94 -9.18 28.19
C ILE A 175 -11.81 -9.09 27.15
N SER A 176 -10.66 -9.72 27.40
CA SER A 176 -9.58 -9.80 26.42
C SER A 176 -10.01 -10.52 25.14
N SER A 177 -10.79 -11.60 25.22
CA SER A 177 -11.37 -12.29 24.05
C SER A 177 -12.32 -11.40 23.26
N ILE A 178 -13.24 -10.71 23.95
CA ILE A 178 -14.22 -9.80 23.32
C ILE A 178 -13.51 -8.68 22.56
N VAL A 179 -12.48 -8.07 23.18
CA VAL A 179 -11.70 -7.01 22.51
C VAL A 179 -10.98 -7.58 21.29
N ALA A 180 -10.37 -8.76 21.38
CA ALA A 180 -9.70 -9.39 20.24
C ALA A 180 -10.67 -9.72 19.09
N GLU A 181 -11.87 -10.23 19.39
CA GLU A 181 -12.92 -10.50 18.40
C GLU A 181 -13.38 -9.22 17.70
N ILE A 182 -13.60 -8.14 18.46
CA ILE A 182 -13.98 -6.82 17.92
C ILE A 182 -12.88 -6.25 17.01
N GLU A 183 -11.61 -6.30 17.42
CA GLU A 183 -10.48 -5.83 16.60
C GLU A 183 -10.29 -6.68 15.33
N SER A 184 -10.54 -7.99 15.41
CA SER A 184 -10.50 -8.89 14.26
C SER A 184 -11.59 -8.53 13.24
N SER A 185 -12.83 -8.34 13.70
CA SER A 185 -13.95 -7.91 12.85
C SER A 185 -13.71 -6.52 12.24
N TRP A 186 -13.14 -5.60 13.00
CA TRP A 186 -12.73 -4.27 12.53
C TRP A 186 -11.66 -4.34 11.42
N SER A 187 -10.59 -5.12 11.67
CA SER A 187 -9.49 -5.32 10.70
C SER A 187 -10.00 -5.99 9.42
N GLY A 188 -10.91 -6.94 9.54
CA GLY A 188 -11.60 -7.56 8.41
C GLY A 188 -12.35 -6.55 7.56
N MET A 189 -13.08 -5.61 8.19
CA MET A 189 -13.79 -4.56 7.48
C MET A 189 -12.84 -3.60 6.75
N VAL A 190 -11.77 -3.14 7.42
CA VAL A 190 -10.75 -2.30 6.78
C VAL A 190 -10.19 -2.99 5.53
N GLY A 191 -9.93 -4.30 5.62
CA GLY A 191 -9.53 -5.12 4.47
C GLY A 191 -10.55 -5.13 3.33
N GLN A 192 -11.85 -5.23 3.64
CA GLN A 192 -12.93 -5.19 2.63
C GLN A 192 -13.08 -3.81 1.97
N VAL A 193 -12.95 -2.73 2.73
CA VAL A 193 -13.00 -1.35 2.22
C VAL A 193 -11.80 -1.08 1.30
N VAL A 194 -10.59 -1.47 1.73
CA VAL A 194 -9.38 -1.38 0.89
C VAL A 194 -9.50 -2.28 -0.35
N GLY A 195 -10.09 -3.46 -0.23
CA GLY A 195 -10.39 -4.34 -1.35
C GLY A 195 -11.36 -3.70 -2.36
N SER A 196 -12.36 -2.98 -1.86
CA SER A 196 -13.33 -2.25 -2.70
C SER A 196 -12.68 -1.12 -3.51
N LEU A 197 -11.57 -0.54 -3.02
CA LEU A 197 -10.80 0.47 -3.77
C LEU A 197 -10.08 -0.09 -5.01
N ARG A 198 -9.96 -1.42 -5.15
CA ARG A 198 -9.34 -2.08 -6.31
C ARG A 198 -10.29 -2.29 -7.50
N GLY A 199 -11.48 -1.68 -7.49
CA GLY A 199 -12.44 -1.74 -8.60
C GLY A 199 -12.51 -0.46 -9.41
N ASP A 200 -13.19 -0.50 -10.55
CA ASP A 200 -13.56 0.72 -11.29
C ASP A 200 -14.61 1.49 -10.48
N LEU A 201 -14.27 2.70 -10.05
CA LEU A 201 -15.08 3.46 -9.12
C LEU A 201 -15.19 4.93 -9.54
N PRO A 202 -16.39 5.52 -9.48
CA PRO A 202 -16.57 6.94 -9.70
C PRO A 202 -16.07 7.73 -8.49
N LEU A 203 -15.66 8.99 -8.72
CA LEU A 203 -15.12 9.90 -7.70
C LEU A 203 -15.95 9.95 -6.39
N PRO A 204 -17.30 10.07 -6.41
CA PRO A 204 -18.09 10.13 -5.19
C PRO A 204 -17.95 8.87 -4.33
N ARG A 205 -17.81 7.69 -4.95
CA ARG A 205 -17.64 6.44 -4.22
C ARG A 205 -16.24 6.34 -3.62
N CYS A 206 -15.22 6.83 -4.31
CA CYS A 206 -13.86 6.93 -3.75
C CYS A 206 -13.81 7.83 -2.51
N LEU A 207 -14.46 9.01 -2.59
CA LEU A 207 -14.57 9.94 -1.46
C LEU A 207 -15.30 9.32 -0.28
N GLN A 208 -16.38 8.57 -0.51
CA GLN A 208 -17.07 7.83 0.54
C GLN A 208 -16.14 6.80 1.19
N LEU A 209 -15.52 5.91 0.40
CA LEU A 209 -14.68 4.83 0.95
C LEU A 209 -13.46 5.37 1.70
N VAL A 210 -12.82 6.43 1.19
CA VAL A 210 -11.69 7.04 1.89
C VAL A 210 -12.13 7.86 3.09
N GLY A 211 -13.30 8.52 3.02
CA GLY A 211 -13.93 9.15 4.18
C GLY A 211 -14.19 8.15 5.30
N LEU A 212 -14.63 6.93 4.95
CA LEU A 212 -14.80 5.82 5.89
C LEU A 212 -13.46 5.36 6.49
N LEU A 213 -12.42 5.21 5.67
CA LEU A 213 -11.09 4.84 6.18
C LEU A 213 -10.50 5.91 7.11
N ARG A 214 -10.78 7.20 6.85
CA ARG A 214 -10.42 8.29 7.75
C ARG A 214 -11.22 8.26 9.04
N SER A 215 -12.54 8.05 8.95
CA SER A 215 -13.36 7.97 10.16
C SER A 215 -12.87 6.82 11.03
N MET A 216 -12.52 5.69 10.42
CA MET A 216 -12.00 4.50 11.11
C MET A 216 -10.66 4.70 11.83
N ASP A 217 -9.95 5.80 11.62
CA ASP A 217 -8.60 6.07 12.18
C ASP A 217 -7.64 4.86 12.03
N ALA A 218 -7.80 4.11 10.94
CA ALA A 218 -7.07 2.88 10.69
C ALA A 218 -5.67 3.13 10.11
N PHE A 219 -5.46 4.31 9.53
CA PHE A 219 -4.24 4.71 8.82
C PHE A 219 -3.93 6.17 9.07
N THR A 220 -2.65 6.51 9.18
CA THR A 220 -2.19 7.91 9.07
C THR A 220 -2.46 8.47 7.67
N GLU A 221 -2.45 9.79 7.50
CA GLU A 221 -2.73 10.42 6.19
C GLU A 221 -1.76 9.95 5.10
N SER A 222 -0.46 9.87 5.43
CA SER A 222 0.58 9.29 4.58
C SER A 222 0.32 7.82 4.21
N GLU A 223 -0.05 6.98 5.18
CA GLU A 223 -0.38 5.57 4.92
C GLU A 223 -1.63 5.42 4.05
N LEU A 224 -2.64 6.27 4.26
CA LEU A 224 -3.87 6.28 3.50
C LEU A 224 -3.62 6.65 2.02
N ARG A 225 -2.76 7.65 1.77
CA ARG A 225 -2.27 7.99 0.41
C ARG A 225 -1.62 6.78 -0.26
N ILE A 226 -0.71 6.11 0.45
CA ILE A 226 -0.02 4.91 -0.07
C ILE A 226 -1.03 3.78 -0.34
N LYS A 227 -1.92 3.47 0.59
CA LYS A 227 -2.93 2.41 0.43
C LYS A 227 -3.88 2.68 -0.72
N PHE A 228 -4.30 3.93 -0.90
CA PHE A 228 -5.12 4.34 -2.03
C PHE A 228 -4.37 4.13 -3.35
N LEU A 229 -3.15 4.64 -3.48
CA LEU A 229 -2.35 4.50 -4.68
C LEU A 229 -2.04 3.03 -4.99
N GLN A 230 -1.70 2.22 -3.99
CA GLN A 230 -1.48 0.78 -4.14
C GLN A 230 -2.73 0.05 -4.65
N ALA A 231 -3.91 0.36 -4.10
CA ALA A 231 -5.15 -0.27 -4.52
C ALA A 231 -5.50 0.10 -5.98
N ARG A 232 -5.35 1.39 -6.33
CA ARG A 232 -5.60 1.88 -7.69
C ARG A 232 -4.58 1.39 -8.70
N ASP A 233 -3.32 1.32 -8.31
CA ASP A 233 -2.25 0.79 -9.16
C ASP A 233 -2.45 -0.70 -9.42
N SER A 234 -2.76 -1.50 -8.40
CA SER A 234 -3.03 -2.92 -8.58
C SER A 234 -4.18 -3.17 -9.58
N TRP A 235 -5.20 -2.32 -9.57
CA TRP A 235 -6.30 -2.39 -10.53
C TRP A 235 -5.86 -1.98 -11.94
N LEU A 236 -5.15 -0.85 -12.07
CA LEU A 236 -4.61 -0.37 -13.35
C LEU A 236 -3.67 -1.40 -14.00
N GLN A 237 -2.75 -1.96 -13.22
CA GLN A 237 -1.85 -3.02 -13.70
C GLN A 237 -2.61 -4.27 -14.12
N GLY A 238 -3.69 -4.63 -13.41
CA GLY A 238 -4.59 -5.71 -13.83
C GLY A 238 -5.21 -5.47 -15.20
N LEU A 239 -5.63 -4.22 -15.48
CA LEU A 239 -6.17 -3.83 -16.78
C LEU A 239 -5.11 -3.84 -17.89
N LEU A 240 -3.92 -3.30 -17.63
CA LEU A 240 -2.83 -3.24 -18.61
C LEU A 240 -2.30 -4.64 -18.94
N ASN A 241 -2.18 -5.52 -17.95
CA ASN A 241 -1.73 -6.90 -18.17
C ASN A 241 -2.76 -7.77 -18.91
N ALA A 242 -4.04 -7.36 -18.91
CA ALA A 242 -5.10 -8.04 -19.66
C ALA A 242 -5.12 -7.70 -21.15
N ILE A 243 -4.31 -6.73 -21.60
CA ILE A 243 -4.25 -6.33 -23.01
C ILE A 243 -3.51 -7.42 -23.80
N PRO A 244 -4.07 -7.94 -24.91
CA PRO A 244 -3.40 -8.91 -25.77
C PRO A 244 -2.11 -8.33 -26.37
N LYS A 245 -1.01 -9.11 -26.33
CA LYS A 245 0.30 -8.72 -26.88
C LYS A 245 0.58 -9.26 -28.29
N GLU A 246 -0.42 -9.89 -28.91
CA GLU A 246 -0.29 -10.56 -30.22
C GLU A 246 -0.12 -9.55 -31.38
N ASP A 247 -0.84 -8.42 -31.30
CA ASP A 247 -0.77 -7.34 -32.28
C ASP A 247 -0.18 -6.09 -31.62
N PRO A 248 1.06 -5.68 -31.98
CA PRO A 248 1.71 -4.49 -31.43
C PRO A 248 0.91 -3.20 -31.64
N ASN A 249 0.21 -3.05 -32.77
CA ASN A 249 -0.59 -1.86 -33.06
C ASN A 249 -1.78 -1.77 -32.09
N LEU A 250 -2.51 -2.87 -31.92
CA LEU A 250 -3.65 -2.94 -31.02
C LEU A 250 -3.23 -2.83 -29.55
N HIS A 251 -2.13 -3.49 -29.18
CA HIS A 251 -1.57 -3.42 -27.84
C HIS A 251 -1.19 -1.98 -27.48
N MET A 252 -0.48 -1.28 -28.36
CA MET A 252 -0.09 0.11 -28.16
C MET A 252 -1.29 1.06 -28.08
N ALA A 253 -2.21 0.99 -29.04
CA ALA A 253 -3.39 1.87 -29.05
C ALA A 253 -4.23 1.71 -27.78
N LYS A 254 -4.50 0.47 -27.36
CA LYS A 254 -5.24 0.18 -26.11
C LYS A 254 -4.47 0.61 -24.87
N THR A 255 -3.16 0.39 -24.84
CA THR A 255 -2.32 0.80 -23.70
C THR A 255 -2.34 2.31 -23.53
N ILE A 256 -2.24 3.08 -24.62
CA ILE A 256 -2.34 4.54 -24.60
C ILE A 256 -3.71 4.99 -24.12
N GLU A 257 -4.78 4.42 -24.67
CA GLU A 257 -6.16 4.77 -24.33
C GLU A 257 -6.46 4.52 -22.84
N LEU A 258 -6.22 3.30 -22.37
CA LEU A 258 -6.49 2.90 -20.99
C LEU A 258 -5.60 3.65 -20.00
N SER A 259 -4.30 3.81 -20.30
CA SER A 259 -3.40 4.58 -19.44
C SER A 259 -3.86 6.02 -19.33
N ARG A 260 -4.20 6.68 -20.45
CA ARG A 260 -4.66 8.07 -20.44
C ARG A 260 -5.94 8.24 -19.61
N ILE A 261 -6.96 7.41 -19.83
CA ILE A 261 -8.24 7.53 -19.14
C ILE A 261 -8.09 7.24 -17.65
N HIS A 262 -7.47 6.11 -17.31
CA HIS A 262 -7.44 5.64 -15.93
C HIS A 262 -6.40 6.38 -15.07
N LEU A 263 -5.23 6.74 -15.61
CA LEU A 263 -4.31 7.60 -14.87
C LEU A 263 -4.92 8.97 -14.62
N PHE A 264 -5.62 9.57 -15.59
CA PHE A 264 -6.29 10.86 -15.40
C PHE A 264 -7.36 10.78 -14.30
N ASN A 265 -8.15 9.70 -14.29
CA ASN A 265 -9.13 9.45 -13.24
C ASN A 265 -8.46 9.29 -11.87
N ILE A 266 -7.38 8.51 -11.76
CA ILE A 266 -6.66 8.32 -10.50
C ILE A 266 -6.08 9.64 -10.00
N ILE A 267 -5.47 10.44 -10.88
CA ILE A 267 -4.94 11.77 -10.52
C ILE A 267 -6.07 12.69 -10.04
N THR A 268 -7.19 12.73 -10.76
CA THR A 268 -8.34 13.56 -10.39
C THR A 268 -8.92 13.13 -9.04
N GLN A 269 -9.04 11.82 -8.81
CA GLN A 269 -9.49 11.25 -7.53
C GLN A 269 -8.53 11.56 -6.39
N TYR A 270 -7.23 11.41 -6.62
CA TYR A 270 -6.20 11.69 -5.63
C TYR A 270 -6.23 13.18 -5.23
N LYS A 271 -6.18 14.10 -6.21
CA LYS A 271 -6.22 15.54 -5.95
C LYS A 271 -7.48 15.97 -5.21
N ALA A 272 -8.64 15.44 -5.57
CA ALA A 272 -9.90 15.74 -4.90
C ALA A 272 -9.97 15.18 -3.46
N MET A 273 -9.18 14.16 -3.14
CA MET A 273 -9.19 13.51 -1.83
C MET A 273 -8.15 14.09 -0.87
N PHE A 274 -6.95 14.44 -1.35
CA PHE A 274 -5.80 14.74 -0.52
C PHE A 274 -5.30 16.20 -0.60
N ASN A 275 -6.00 17.09 -1.33
CA ASN A 275 -5.78 18.55 -1.39
C ASN A 275 -4.33 19.00 -1.13
N ASP A 276 -3.40 18.66 -2.03
CA ASP A 276 -1.99 19.02 -1.85
C ASP A 276 -1.71 20.53 -2.07
N ASP A 277 -2.66 21.28 -2.65
CA ASP A 277 -2.52 22.71 -2.98
C ASP A 277 -2.61 23.65 -1.75
N GLU A 278 -3.17 23.20 -0.62
CA GLU A 278 -3.30 24.01 0.61
C GLU A 278 -2.08 23.92 1.54
N LEU A 279 -1.13 23.01 1.27
CA LEU A 279 0.02 22.75 2.15
C LEU A 279 1.27 23.60 1.84
N ALA A 280 1.23 24.44 0.81
CA ALA A 280 2.33 25.36 0.46
C ALA A 280 2.35 26.63 1.33
N ILE A 281 2.18 26.50 2.65
CA ILE A 281 2.46 27.59 3.59
C ILE A 281 3.98 27.56 3.86
N PRO A 282 4.74 28.63 3.53
CA PRO A 282 6.20 28.59 3.50
C PRO A 282 6.90 28.56 4.87
N ASP A 283 6.18 28.24 5.96
CA ASP A 283 6.68 28.33 7.34
C ASP A 283 6.30 27.13 8.23
N ARG A 284 5.84 26.01 7.66
CA ARG A 284 5.81 24.73 8.38
C ARG A 284 6.94 23.85 7.89
N ASP A 285 7.60 23.24 8.87
CA ASP A 285 8.78 22.38 8.82
C ASP A 285 8.96 21.52 7.57
N LEU A 286 10.19 21.04 7.37
CA LEU A 286 10.61 19.96 6.45
C LEU A 286 9.89 18.61 6.71
N THR A 287 8.63 18.61 7.13
CA THR A 287 7.77 17.44 7.23
C THR A 287 7.58 16.89 5.83
N LEU A 288 8.22 15.74 5.58
CA LEU A 288 7.95 14.77 4.52
C LEU A 288 6.94 15.29 3.50
N ASN A 289 7.41 15.65 2.30
CA ASN A 289 6.52 16.12 1.25
C ASN A 289 5.53 14.99 0.91
N GLU A 290 4.40 14.91 1.60
CA GLU A 290 3.46 13.78 1.50
C GLU A 290 2.88 13.72 0.09
N SER A 291 2.83 14.88 -0.59
CA SER A 291 2.52 15.00 -2.01
C SER A 291 3.57 14.36 -2.92
N ALA A 292 4.84 14.26 -2.50
CA ALA A 292 5.91 13.63 -3.29
C ALA A 292 5.67 12.14 -3.52
N ILE A 293 4.94 11.46 -2.62
CA ILE A 293 4.54 10.05 -2.79
C ILE A 293 3.76 9.89 -4.09
N PHE A 294 2.82 10.81 -4.34
CA PHE A 294 1.99 10.81 -5.53
C PHE A 294 2.78 11.16 -6.80
N TYR A 295 3.62 12.20 -6.75
CA TYR A 295 4.43 12.57 -7.92
C TYR A 295 5.45 11.48 -8.29
N HIS A 296 6.06 10.82 -7.30
CA HIS A 296 6.96 9.69 -7.54
C HIS A 296 6.21 8.48 -8.14
N TRP A 297 5.05 8.14 -7.58
CA TRP A 297 4.19 7.10 -8.16
C TRP A 297 3.82 7.42 -9.62
N LEU A 298 3.48 8.68 -9.90
CA LEU A 298 3.11 9.11 -11.24
C LEU A 298 4.29 9.05 -12.21
N GLU A 299 5.48 9.50 -11.80
CA GLU A 299 6.73 9.35 -12.55
C GLU A 299 7.02 7.87 -12.88
N GLU A 300 6.82 6.97 -11.91
CA GLU A 300 6.96 5.53 -12.11
C GLU A 300 6.00 5.03 -13.20
N LYS A 301 4.71 5.42 -13.16
CA LYS A 301 3.74 5.00 -14.19
C LYS A 301 4.05 5.54 -15.58
N ILE A 302 4.49 6.80 -15.68
CA ILE A 302 4.94 7.36 -16.95
C ILE A 302 6.18 6.62 -17.46
N SER A 303 7.13 6.28 -16.57
CA SER A 303 8.33 5.54 -16.96
C SER A 303 8.02 4.10 -17.39
N GLN A 304 7.05 3.44 -16.74
CA GLN A 304 6.53 2.15 -17.19
C GLN A 304 5.91 2.24 -18.59
N PHE A 305 5.05 3.25 -18.83
CA PHE A 305 4.47 3.50 -20.15
C PHE A 305 5.54 3.73 -21.24
N LEU A 306 6.55 4.57 -20.94
CA LEU A 306 7.64 4.85 -21.89
C LEU A 306 8.48 3.60 -22.19
N THR A 307 8.67 2.72 -21.19
CA THR A 307 9.38 1.45 -21.38
C THR A 307 8.58 0.51 -22.29
N THR A 308 7.26 0.41 -22.10
CA THR A 308 6.38 -0.36 -22.99
C THR A 308 6.39 0.22 -24.41
N LEU A 309 6.31 1.56 -24.54
CA LEU A 309 6.41 2.26 -25.82
C LEU A 309 7.72 1.93 -26.54
N GLU A 310 8.86 1.95 -25.84
CA GLU A 310 10.16 1.61 -26.43
C GLU A 310 10.24 0.17 -26.94
N GLN A 311 9.60 -0.77 -26.27
CA GLN A 311 9.63 -2.19 -26.63
C GLN A 311 8.72 -2.52 -27.83
N ASP A 312 7.52 -1.94 -27.88
CA ASP A 312 6.50 -2.32 -28.85
C ASP A 312 6.53 -1.47 -30.12
N LEU A 313 7.02 -0.22 -30.05
CA LEU A 313 7.03 0.71 -31.18
C LEU A 313 7.76 0.18 -32.44
N PRO A 314 8.88 -0.57 -32.36
CA PRO A 314 9.52 -1.15 -33.53
C PRO A 314 8.63 -2.12 -34.33
N GLY A 315 7.66 -2.78 -33.65
CA GLY A 315 6.73 -3.73 -34.26
C GLY A 315 5.51 -3.08 -34.92
N VAL A 316 5.30 -1.78 -34.72
CA VAL A 316 4.12 -1.06 -35.20
C VAL A 316 4.23 -0.72 -36.70
N THR A 317 3.12 -0.83 -37.42
CA THR A 317 3.04 -0.46 -38.84
C THR A 317 2.80 1.03 -39.08
N SER A 318 1.94 1.68 -38.29
CA SER A 318 1.53 3.09 -38.44
C SER A 318 2.03 3.93 -37.27
N ILE A 319 3.31 4.33 -37.35
CA ILE A 319 3.98 5.13 -36.31
C ILE A 319 3.34 6.52 -36.16
N ASP A 320 2.82 7.10 -37.25
CA ASP A 320 2.15 8.40 -37.29
C ASP A 320 0.91 8.46 -36.38
N THR A 321 0.09 7.42 -36.43
CA THR A 321 -1.15 7.33 -35.66
C THR A 321 -0.83 7.19 -34.16
N ILE A 322 0.14 6.34 -33.82
CA ILE A 322 0.60 6.16 -32.45
C ILE A 322 1.26 7.44 -31.92
N LEU A 323 2.09 8.12 -32.72
CA LEU A 323 2.69 9.41 -32.36
C LEU A 323 1.61 10.45 -32.05
N GLY A 324 0.56 10.55 -32.87
CA GLY A 324 -0.57 11.43 -32.64
C GLY A 324 -1.30 11.13 -31.33
N GLN A 325 -1.58 9.85 -31.06
CA GLN A 325 -2.24 9.43 -29.81
C GLN A 325 -1.37 9.68 -28.57
N CYS A 326 -0.07 9.36 -28.62
CA CYS A 326 0.84 9.60 -27.51
C CYS A 326 1.06 11.10 -27.27
N THR A 327 1.12 11.92 -28.33
CA THR A 327 1.21 13.38 -28.20
C THR A 327 -0.04 13.95 -27.54
N TYR A 328 -1.23 13.48 -27.95
CA TYR A 328 -2.49 13.87 -27.30
C TYR A 328 -2.50 13.45 -25.81
N PHE A 329 -2.02 12.25 -25.50
CA PHE A 329 -1.86 11.78 -24.12
C PHE A 329 -0.92 12.70 -23.33
N GLY A 330 0.28 13.01 -23.83
CA GLY A 330 1.22 13.93 -23.18
C GLY A 330 0.64 15.32 -22.94
N LEU A 331 0.02 15.93 -23.96
CA LEU A 331 -0.61 17.26 -23.85
C LEU A 331 -1.77 17.28 -22.86
N SER A 332 -2.55 16.19 -22.78
CA SER A 332 -3.65 16.09 -21.82
C SER A 332 -3.15 16.08 -20.37
N PHE A 333 -1.97 15.53 -20.12
CA PHE A 333 -1.33 15.48 -18.80
C PHE A 333 -0.52 16.75 -18.48
N GLY A 334 -0.05 17.48 -19.50
CA GLY A 334 0.57 18.80 -19.33
C GLY A 334 -0.32 19.78 -18.55
N ARG A 335 -1.65 19.70 -18.74
CA ARG A 335 -2.64 20.50 -17.97
C ARG A 335 -2.65 20.18 -16.47
N VAL A 336 -2.22 18.97 -16.10
CA VAL A 336 -2.21 18.46 -14.73
C VAL A 336 -0.84 18.66 -14.07
N GLY A 337 0.12 19.22 -14.82
CA GLY A 337 1.49 19.49 -14.39
C GLY A 337 2.50 18.41 -14.78
N VAL A 338 2.15 17.50 -15.70
CA VAL A 338 2.99 16.36 -16.08
C VAL A 338 3.17 16.34 -17.58
N ASP A 339 4.30 16.84 -18.06
CA ASP A 339 4.65 16.81 -19.49
C ASP A 339 5.81 15.84 -19.73
N PHE A 340 5.53 14.76 -20.48
CA PHE A 340 6.51 13.75 -20.87
C PHE A 340 6.76 13.73 -22.39
N THR A 341 6.25 14.71 -23.13
CA THR A 341 6.40 14.80 -24.59
C THR A 341 7.87 14.85 -25.02
N GLY A 342 8.76 15.46 -24.23
CA GLY A 342 10.20 15.46 -24.48
C GLY A 342 10.81 14.05 -24.49
N ARG A 343 10.60 13.27 -23.41
CA ARG A 343 11.13 11.89 -23.28
C ARG A 343 10.57 10.95 -24.33
N MET A 344 9.30 11.12 -24.68
CA MET A 344 8.66 10.37 -25.74
C MET A 344 9.28 10.67 -27.11
N SER A 345 9.59 11.95 -27.39
CA SER A 345 10.14 12.38 -28.67
C SER A 345 11.46 11.67 -29.01
N ASP A 346 12.33 11.47 -28.02
CA ASP A 346 13.60 10.76 -28.19
C ASP A 346 13.41 9.30 -28.64
N ILE A 347 12.38 8.62 -28.09
CA ILE A 347 12.04 7.25 -28.46
C ILE A 347 11.60 7.18 -29.93
N PHE A 348 10.71 8.08 -30.35
CA PHE A 348 10.24 8.13 -31.74
C PHE A 348 11.37 8.47 -32.72
N VAL A 349 12.20 9.47 -32.40
CA VAL A 349 13.36 9.84 -33.25
C VAL A 349 14.26 8.64 -33.48
N ARG A 350 14.59 7.89 -32.43
CA ARG A 350 15.43 6.71 -32.53
C ARG A 350 14.78 5.60 -33.37
N VAL A 351 13.53 5.21 -33.07
CA VAL A 351 12.87 4.10 -33.78
C VAL A 351 12.62 4.42 -35.26
N ILE A 352 12.21 5.66 -35.58
CA ILE A 352 12.03 6.11 -36.97
C ILE A 352 13.38 6.11 -37.70
N GLY A 353 14.44 6.59 -37.05
CA GLY A 353 15.80 6.57 -37.59
C GLY A 353 16.30 5.17 -37.88
N GLU A 354 16.18 4.25 -36.93
CA GLU A 354 16.59 2.84 -37.07
C GLU A 354 15.81 2.13 -38.17
N ARG A 355 14.50 2.34 -38.27
CA ARG A 355 13.67 1.77 -39.35
C ARG A 355 14.12 2.28 -40.72
N PHE A 356 14.37 3.58 -40.85
CA PHE A 356 14.86 4.16 -42.11
C PHE A 356 16.24 3.61 -42.48
N GLU A 357 17.17 3.53 -41.51
CA GLU A 357 18.50 2.94 -41.69
C GLU A 357 18.43 1.47 -42.15
N GLN A 358 17.57 0.66 -41.54
CA GLN A 358 17.35 -0.73 -41.94
C GLN A 358 16.81 -0.84 -43.36
N ASN A 359 15.83 -0.02 -43.73
CA ASN A 359 15.23 -0.01 -45.07
C ASN A 359 16.24 0.39 -46.15
N VAL A 360 17.04 1.43 -45.91
CA VAL A 360 18.10 1.85 -46.84
C VAL A 360 19.16 0.77 -46.96
N ARG A 361 19.71 0.26 -45.85
CA ARG A 361 20.72 -0.83 -45.90
C ARG A 361 20.22 -2.08 -46.59
N ARG A 362 18.95 -2.45 -46.39
CA ARG A 362 18.32 -3.56 -47.10
C ARG A 362 18.27 -3.31 -48.60
N THR A 363 17.94 -2.09 -49.01
CA THR A 363 17.90 -1.67 -50.42
C THR A 363 19.29 -1.66 -51.04
N THR A 364 20.32 -1.16 -50.34
CA THR A 364 21.72 -1.19 -50.79
C THR A 364 22.21 -2.62 -51.00
N ARG A 365 21.97 -3.51 -50.02
CA ARG A 365 22.35 -4.93 -50.13
C ARG A 365 21.62 -5.66 -51.25
N LYS A 366 20.37 -5.28 -51.50
CA LYS A 366 19.60 -5.82 -52.63
C LYS A 366 20.25 -5.43 -53.95
N PHE A 367 20.60 -4.15 -54.11
CA PHE A 367 21.34 -3.66 -55.27
C PHE A 367 22.66 -4.39 -55.51
N GLU A 368 23.46 -4.60 -54.45
CA GLU A 368 24.72 -5.34 -54.53
C GLU A 368 24.50 -6.77 -55.07
N LYS A 369 23.45 -7.46 -54.60
CA LYS A 369 23.07 -8.80 -55.11
C LYS A 369 22.55 -8.76 -56.54
N ASP A 370 21.72 -7.79 -56.87
CA ASP A 370 21.18 -7.65 -58.23
C ASP A 370 22.31 -7.42 -59.23
N MET A 371 23.37 -6.72 -58.81
CA MET A 371 24.58 -6.49 -59.60
C MET A 371 25.35 -7.78 -59.92
N GLU A 372 25.36 -8.79 -59.03
CA GLU A 372 26.01 -10.09 -59.30
C GLU A 372 25.33 -10.85 -60.46
N THR A 373 24.02 -10.66 -60.62
CA THR A 373 23.22 -11.29 -61.68
C THR A 373 23.03 -10.41 -62.91
N PHE A 374 23.50 -9.16 -62.86
CA PHE A 374 23.23 -8.16 -63.87
C PHE A 374 24.05 -8.41 -65.13
N THR A 375 23.37 -8.42 -66.28
CA THR A 375 24.00 -8.44 -67.60
C THR A 375 23.64 -7.18 -68.36
N LEU A 376 24.62 -6.53 -68.98
CA LEU A 376 24.43 -5.37 -69.87
C LEU A 376 23.77 -5.83 -71.18
N ILE A 377 22.45 -6.01 -71.17
CA ILE A 377 21.72 -6.43 -72.38
C ILE A 377 21.65 -5.24 -73.35
N ASN A 378 22.15 -5.42 -74.57
CA ASN A 378 21.97 -4.51 -75.69
C ASN A 378 20.49 -4.49 -76.13
N LYS A 379 19.61 -3.79 -75.41
CA LYS A 379 18.30 -3.43 -75.97
C LYS A 379 18.46 -2.20 -76.85
N THR A 380 18.64 -2.44 -78.14
CA THR A 380 18.50 -1.45 -79.21
C THR A 380 17.03 -1.05 -79.33
N GLN A 381 16.51 -0.26 -78.39
CA GLN A 381 15.26 0.45 -78.56
C GLN A 381 15.55 1.93 -78.36
N ARG A 382 15.90 2.60 -79.47
CA ARG A 382 15.83 4.06 -79.56
C ARG A 382 14.37 4.46 -79.40
N LEU A 383 13.98 4.84 -78.18
CA LEU A 383 12.91 5.82 -78.01
C LEU A 383 13.60 7.18 -78.04
N ASP A 384 13.63 7.80 -79.22
CA ASP A 384 13.94 9.22 -79.38
C ASP A 384 12.83 10.03 -78.69
N ILE A 385 12.87 10.10 -77.36
CA ILE A 385 12.13 11.09 -76.60
C ILE A 385 13.17 12.09 -76.11
N LYS A 386 13.14 13.30 -76.69
CA LYS A 386 13.76 14.47 -76.09
C LYS A 386 13.09 14.72 -74.74
N SER A 387 13.52 14.00 -73.69
CA SER A 387 13.12 14.29 -72.33
C SER A 387 13.89 15.53 -71.89
N GLU A 388 13.20 16.68 -71.92
CA GLU A 388 13.59 17.83 -71.13
C GLU A 388 13.91 17.37 -69.70
N ILE A 389 15.01 17.88 -69.14
CA ILE A 389 15.44 17.58 -67.79
C ILE A 389 14.48 18.29 -66.83
N SER A 390 13.28 17.74 -66.64
CA SER A 390 12.38 18.20 -65.57
C SER A 390 12.90 17.63 -64.26
N ILE A 391 13.70 18.43 -63.55
CA ILE A 391 14.25 18.11 -62.22
C ILE A 391 13.13 18.05 -61.16
N ASN A 392 11.92 18.52 -61.50
CA ASN A 392 10.79 18.72 -60.59
C ASN A 392 9.59 17.81 -60.94
N SER A 393 9.83 16.50 -61.01
CA SER A 393 8.75 15.52 -61.20
C SER A 393 8.64 14.65 -59.95
N GLU A 394 7.42 14.45 -59.42
CA GLU A 394 7.16 13.48 -58.34
C GLU A 394 7.41 12.03 -58.79
N SER A 395 7.39 11.76 -60.10
CA SER A 395 7.66 10.44 -60.67
C SER A 395 9.17 10.17 -60.82
N PRO A 396 9.63 8.92 -60.59
CA PRO A 396 11.01 8.53 -60.80
C PRO A 396 11.44 8.66 -62.28
N PRO A 397 12.72 8.98 -62.57
CA PRO A 397 13.20 9.12 -63.94
C PRO A 397 12.98 7.85 -64.80
N GLU A 398 12.25 7.97 -65.91
CA GLU A 398 11.91 6.84 -66.81
C GLU A 398 13.16 6.16 -67.41
N GLN A 399 14.27 6.90 -67.53
CA GLN A 399 15.55 6.38 -68.03
C GLN A 399 16.25 5.42 -67.06
N LEU A 400 15.80 5.30 -65.81
CA LEU A 400 16.27 4.26 -64.88
C LEU A 400 15.75 2.88 -65.28
N VAL A 401 14.63 2.78 -66.00
CA VAL A 401 14.02 1.50 -66.40
C VAL A 401 14.94 0.71 -67.35
N GLU A 402 15.78 1.39 -68.13
CA GLU A 402 16.81 0.76 -68.96
C GLU A 402 17.84 -0.03 -68.13
N PHE A 403 18.01 0.33 -66.86
CA PHE A 403 18.96 -0.28 -65.93
C PHE A 403 18.25 -0.75 -64.64
N TYR A 404 17.66 -1.93 -64.71
CA TYR A 404 16.84 -2.52 -63.65
C TYR A 404 17.42 -2.40 -62.22
N PRO A 405 18.72 -2.68 -61.95
CA PRO A 405 19.26 -2.55 -60.60
C PRO A 405 19.11 -1.13 -60.02
N LEU A 406 19.37 -0.08 -60.81
CA LEU A 406 19.22 1.30 -60.35
C LEU A 406 17.75 1.70 -60.19
N ALA A 407 16.86 1.21 -61.05
CA ALA A 407 15.42 1.44 -60.90
C ALA A 407 14.89 0.80 -59.61
N GLU A 408 15.26 -0.44 -59.33
CA GLU A 408 14.84 -1.15 -58.12
C GLU A 408 15.41 -0.49 -56.85
N TYR A 409 16.68 -0.06 -56.88
CA TYR A 409 17.26 0.73 -55.80
C TYR A 409 16.50 2.04 -55.58
N CYS A 410 16.21 2.80 -56.64
CA CYS A 410 15.44 4.04 -56.56
C CYS A 410 14.06 3.81 -55.93
N ASN A 411 13.35 2.78 -56.37
CA ASN A 411 12.04 2.40 -55.82
C ASN A 411 12.12 2.03 -54.33
N GLY A 412 13.16 1.32 -53.90
CA GLY A 412 13.39 1.00 -52.49
C GLY A 412 13.64 2.24 -51.62
N ILE A 413 14.40 3.21 -52.13
CA ILE A 413 14.62 4.50 -51.45
C ILE A 413 13.34 5.34 -51.40
N ILE A 414 12.55 5.39 -52.48
CA ILE A 414 11.24 6.05 -52.49
C ILE A 414 10.29 5.42 -51.48
N ALA A 415 10.26 4.08 -51.39
CA ALA A 415 9.45 3.39 -50.38
C ALA A 415 9.86 3.79 -48.96
N ALA A 416 11.17 3.85 -48.67
CA ALA A 416 11.67 4.31 -47.37
C ALA A 416 11.30 5.77 -47.07
N PHE A 417 11.34 6.64 -48.09
CA PHE A 417 10.89 8.03 -47.97
C PHE A 417 9.38 8.18 -47.76
N ASN A 418 8.57 7.35 -48.42
CA ASN A 418 7.13 7.34 -48.24
C ASN A 418 6.71 6.94 -46.83
N GLU A 419 7.40 5.97 -46.22
CA GLU A 419 7.21 5.62 -44.80
C GLU A 419 7.59 6.78 -43.87
N LEU A 420 8.69 7.48 -44.16
CA LEU A 420 9.18 8.60 -43.35
C LEU A 420 8.31 9.86 -43.48
N ARG A 421 7.68 10.09 -44.64
CA ARG A 421 6.97 11.34 -44.98
C ARG A 421 5.92 11.76 -43.96
N LEU A 422 5.17 10.81 -43.40
CA LEU A 422 4.08 11.09 -42.47
C LEU A 422 4.59 11.53 -41.08
N CYS A 423 5.82 11.11 -40.72
CA CYS A 423 6.42 11.41 -39.43
C CYS A 423 7.95 11.57 -39.59
N ALA A 424 8.40 12.72 -40.12
CA ALA A 424 9.81 13.01 -40.33
C ALA A 424 10.35 13.96 -39.23
N PRO A 425 11.02 13.45 -38.18
CA PRO A 425 11.69 14.31 -37.21
C PRO A 425 12.80 15.13 -37.85
N VAL A 426 12.80 16.45 -37.62
CA VAL A 426 13.85 17.36 -38.10
C VAL A 426 15.24 16.95 -37.61
N ALA A 427 15.33 16.36 -36.42
CA ALA A 427 16.56 15.83 -35.82
C ALA A 427 17.24 14.75 -36.68
N LEU A 428 16.49 14.02 -37.50
CA LEU A 428 17.03 12.96 -38.37
C LEU A 428 17.61 13.49 -39.68
N SER A 429 17.38 14.75 -40.05
CA SER A 429 17.81 15.33 -41.33
C SER A 429 19.29 15.07 -41.66
N ILE A 430 20.19 15.30 -40.69
CA ILE A 430 21.63 15.08 -40.86
C ILE A 430 21.95 13.59 -40.99
N SER A 431 21.41 12.76 -40.09
CA SER A 431 21.65 11.31 -40.08
C SER A 431 21.14 10.64 -41.36
N CYS A 432 19.93 10.97 -41.80
CA CYS A 432 19.34 10.49 -43.05
C CYS A 432 20.19 10.89 -44.26
N THR A 433 20.65 12.14 -44.33
CA THR A 433 21.48 12.63 -45.45
C THR A 433 22.81 11.88 -45.52
N LYS A 434 23.51 11.72 -44.39
CA LYS A 434 24.77 10.97 -44.32
C LYS A 434 24.59 9.51 -44.72
N LEU A 435 23.53 8.88 -44.23
CA LEU A 435 23.23 7.48 -44.52
C LEU A 435 22.88 7.24 -45.99
N LEU A 436 22.13 8.14 -46.61
CA LEU A 436 21.86 8.11 -48.06
C LEU A 436 23.14 8.33 -48.87
N GLN A 437 24.01 9.24 -48.44
CA GLN A 437 25.30 9.49 -49.09
C GLN A 437 26.20 8.26 -49.02
N GLU A 438 26.28 7.59 -47.86
CA GLU A 438 27.01 6.33 -47.70
C GLU A 438 26.42 5.21 -48.58
N SER A 439 25.10 5.07 -48.59
CA SER A 439 24.41 4.08 -49.45
C SER A 439 24.70 4.32 -50.93
N LEU A 440 24.59 5.57 -51.41
CA LEU A 440 24.89 5.92 -52.80
C LEU A 440 26.37 5.73 -53.16
N HIS A 441 27.28 6.00 -52.23
CA HIS A 441 28.70 5.73 -52.42
C HIS A 441 28.98 4.21 -52.49
N ASN A 442 28.26 3.38 -51.73
CA ASN A 442 28.36 1.92 -51.83
C ASN A 442 27.78 1.39 -53.15
N VAL A 443 26.67 1.94 -53.63
CA VAL A 443 26.13 1.69 -54.98
C VAL A 443 27.16 2.01 -56.06
N ALA A 444 27.82 3.17 -55.97
CA ALA A 444 28.89 3.59 -56.87
C ALA A 444 30.09 2.62 -56.83
N LYS A 445 30.50 2.18 -55.64
CA LYS A 445 31.54 1.15 -55.47
C LYS A 445 31.16 -0.19 -56.10
N ALA A 446 29.92 -0.65 -55.90
CA ALA A 446 29.43 -1.89 -56.48
C ALA A 446 29.43 -1.83 -58.03
N MET A 447 29.03 -0.71 -58.62
CA MET A 447 29.12 -0.49 -60.07
C MET A 447 30.57 -0.53 -60.58
N LEU A 448 31.52 0.03 -59.83
CA LEU A 448 32.94 -0.04 -60.18
C LEU A 448 33.48 -1.47 -60.10
N ILE A 449 33.10 -2.24 -59.08
CA ILE A 449 33.52 -3.64 -58.92
C ILE A 449 33.02 -4.46 -60.11
N PHE A 450 31.74 -4.30 -60.47
CA PHE A 450 31.16 -4.93 -61.65
C PHE A 450 31.90 -4.55 -62.94
N TYR A 451 32.20 -3.26 -63.13
CA TYR A 451 33.00 -2.81 -64.27
C TYR A 451 34.36 -3.49 -64.32
N LYS A 452 35.11 -3.54 -63.20
CA LYS A 452 36.44 -4.15 -63.16
C LYS A 452 36.42 -5.66 -63.46
N GLN A 453 35.36 -6.36 -63.08
CA GLN A 453 35.20 -7.79 -63.33
C GLN A 453 34.91 -8.07 -64.82
N GLU A 454 34.05 -7.27 -65.44
CA GLU A 454 33.55 -7.52 -66.81
C GLU A 454 34.25 -6.70 -67.91
N GLN A 455 35.15 -5.76 -67.56
CA GLN A 455 35.80 -4.85 -68.53
C GLN A 455 36.54 -5.57 -69.68
N GLN A 456 37.08 -6.76 -69.41
CA GLN A 456 37.79 -7.58 -70.40
C GLN A 456 36.83 -8.29 -71.38
N ALA A 457 35.60 -8.57 -70.96
CA ALA A 457 34.57 -9.24 -71.76
C ALA A 457 33.75 -8.25 -72.61
N PHE A 458 33.74 -6.96 -72.28
CA PHE A 458 32.86 -5.98 -72.94
C PHE A 458 33.19 -5.68 -74.41
N ALA A 459 32.16 -5.77 -75.24
CA ALA A 459 32.10 -5.17 -76.58
C ALA A 459 32.04 -3.63 -76.50
N THR A 460 32.29 -2.94 -77.62
CA THR A 460 32.23 -1.47 -77.70
C THR A 460 30.87 -0.91 -77.29
N ALA A 461 29.77 -1.58 -77.68
CA ALA A 461 28.40 -1.21 -77.29
C ALA A 461 28.13 -1.35 -75.77
N GLU A 462 28.70 -2.37 -75.13
CA GLU A 462 28.55 -2.60 -73.69
C GLU A 462 29.35 -1.59 -72.87
N ARG A 463 30.50 -1.14 -73.38
CA ARG A 463 31.24 -0.02 -72.79
C ARG A 463 30.46 1.30 -72.87
N GLU A 464 29.79 1.57 -74.00
CA GLU A 464 28.90 2.75 -74.11
C GLU A 464 27.71 2.65 -73.14
N ASN A 465 27.11 1.46 -73.00
CA ASN A 465 26.02 1.25 -72.04
C ASN A 465 26.47 1.39 -70.59
N MET A 466 27.71 1.01 -70.25
CA MET A 466 28.29 1.26 -68.93
C MET A 466 28.49 2.75 -68.64
N ILE A 467 28.90 3.53 -69.65
CA ILE A 467 29.01 4.99 -69.52
C ILE A 467 27.62 5.58 -69.27
N LYS A 468 26.61 5.17 -70.04
CA LYS A 468 25.20 5.57 -69.82
C LYS A 468 24.67 5.16 -68.44
N PHE A 469 25.05 3.98 -67.95
CA PHE A 469 24.69 3.49 -66.62
C PHE A 469 25.25 4.39 -65.51
N THR A 470 26.52 4.78 -65.66
CA THR A 470 27.20 5.71 -64.74
C THR A 470 26.65 7.14 -64.85
N GLU A 471 26.35 7.61 -66.06
CA GLU A 471 25.67 8.88 -66.28
C GLU A 471 24.28 8.91 -65.62
N CYS A 472 23.51 7.81 -65.71
CA CYS A 472 22.19 7.70 -65.10
C CYS A 472 22.26 7.83 -63.56
N LEU A 473 23.26 7.21 -62.92
CA LEU A 473 23.52 7.43 -61.49
C LEU A 473 23.80 8.91 -61.19
N SER A 474 24.73 9.53 -61.93
CA SER A 474 25.25 10.86 -61.62
C SER A 474 24.33 12.04 -61.96
N GLU A 475 23.61 11.96 -63.08
CA GLU A 475 22.81 13.06 -63.64
C GLU A 475 21.31 12.88 -63.40
N ARG A 476 20.84 11.67 -63.04
CA ARG A 476 19.41 11.41 -62.81
C ARG A 476 19.15 10.96 -61.37
N LEU A 477 19.78 9.89 -60.90
CA LEU A 477 19.46 9.32 -59.58
C LEU A 477 19.87 10.24 -58.42
N ILE A 478 21.12 10.73 -58.40
CA ILE A 478 21.59 11.62 -57.32
C ILE A 478 20.76 12.91 -57.23
N PRO A 479 20.51 13.65 -58.33
CA PRO A 479 19.65 14.85 -58.28
C PRO A 479 18.21 14.55 -57.86
N TYR A 480 17.66 13.40 -58.27
CA TYR A 480 16.31 13.01 -57.86
C TYR A 480 16.23 12.69 -56.36
N ILE A 481 17.18 11.95 -55.81
CA ILE A 481 17.22 11.69 -54.36
C ILE A 481 17.43 12.99 -53.58
N GLN A 482 18.25 13.91 -54.08
CA GLN A 482 18.39 15.26 -53.50
C GLN A 482 17.06 16.01 -53.44
N TYR A 483 16.27 15.93 -54.52
CA TYR A 483 14.92 16.49 -54.56
C TYR A 483 14.01 15.83 -53.51
N CYS A 484 14.02 14.50 -53.39
CA CYS A 484 13.25 13.78 -52.37
C CYS A 484 13.65 14.18 -50.94
N VAL A 485 14.95 14.34 -50.65
CA VAL A 485 15.44 14.82 -49.35
C VAL A 485 14.89 16.20 -49.06
N HIS A 486 14.94 17.13 -50.02
CA HIS A 486 14.40 18.48 -49.85
C HIS A 486 12.86 18.53 -49.75
N ALA A 487 12.17 17.55 -50.36
CA ALA A 487 10.71 17.44 -50.24
C ALA A 487 10.27 17.03 -48.82
N ILE A 488 11.04 16.16 -48.16
CA ILE A 488 10.78 15.73 -46.76
C ILE A 488 11.36 16.72 -45.76
N PHE A 489 12.54 17.25 -46.05
CA PHE A 489 13.28 18.18 -45.21
C PHE A 489 13.52 19.50 -45.97
N PRO A 490 12.54 20.42 -46.00
CA PRO A 490 12.70 21.70 -46.68
C PRO A 490 13.86 22.51 -46.07
N PRO A 491 14.87 22.93 -46.88
CA PRO A 491 16.03 23.67 -46.36
C PRO A 491 15.65 24.97 -45.64
N THR A 492 14.55 25.61 -46.04
CA THR A 492 14.02 26.82 -45.39
C THR A 492 13.53 26.56 -43.98
N GLN A 493 12.86 25.42 -43.74
CA GLN A 493 12.35 25.05 -42.42
C GLN A 493 13.51 24.68 -41.48
N ILE A 494 14.47 23.90 -41.98
CA ILE A 494 15.65 23.52 -41.18
C ILE A 494 16.51 24.72 -40.84
N ALA A 495 16.73 25.63 -41.80
CA ALA A 495 17.42 26.91 -41.57
C ALA A 495 16.77 27.70 -40.43
N THR A 496 15.44 27.73 -40.42
CA THR A 496 14.66 28.41 -39.38
C THR A 496 14.82 27.74 -38.01
N HIS A 497 14.72 26.41 -37.94
CA HIS A 497 14.88 25.67 -36.68
C HIS A 497 16.30 25.75 -36.09
N LEU A 498 17.33 25.80 -36.94
CA LEU A 498 18.73 25.92 -36.53
C LEU A 498 19.19 27.38 -36.35
N GLY A 499 18.40 28.37 -36.78
CA GLY A 499 18.76 29.79 -36.73
C GLY A 499 19.91 30.19 -37.66
N ILE A 500 20.09 29.49 -38.79
CA ILE A 500 21.20 29.70 -39.75
C ILE A 500 20.68 30.02 -41.15
N SER A 501 21.54 30.55 -42.03
CA SER A 501 21.20 30.81 -43.44
C SER A 501 21.35 29.56 -44.32
N ILE A 502 20.61 29.51 -45.43
CA ILE A 502 20.65 28.40 -46.40
C ILE A 502 22.06 28.20 -46.99
N SER A 503 22.83 29.28 -47.14
CA SER A 503 24.22 29.22 -47.61
C SER A 503 25.14 28.46 -46.64
N ILE A 504 24.86 28.53 -45.33
CA ILE A 504 25.61 27.79 -44.30
C ILE A 504 25.20 26.32 -44.31
N LEU A 505 23.91 26.02 -44.47
CA LEU A 505 23.42 24.64 -44.63
C LEU A 505 24.11 23.92 -45.81
N GLN A 506 24.23 24.62 -46.95
CA GLN A 506 24.89 24.08 -48.13
C GLN A 506 26.40 23.88 -47.91
N LYS A 507 27.04 24.75 -47.13
CA LYS A 507 28.46 24.64 -46.79
C LYS A 507 28.75 23.47 -45.84
N GLU A 508 27.87 23.24 -44.87
CA GLU A 508 28.00 22.18 -43.87
C GLU A 508 27.39 20.83 -44.32
N GLU A 509 26.96 20.72 -45.59
CA GLU A 509 26.38 19.51 -46.19
C GLU A 509 25.14 18.97 -45.44
N ILE A 510 24.42 19.85 -44.74
CA ILE A 510 23.19 19.49 -44.04
C ILE A 510 22.05 19.47 -45.07
N THR A 511 21.41 18.32 -45.25
CA THR A 511 20.41 18.03 -46.32
C THR A 511 20.90 18.08 -47.75
N TYR A 512 22.18 18.40 -47.99
CA TYR A 512 22.79 18.39 -49.32
C TYR A 512 23.71 17.18 -49.48
N LEU A 513 23.46 16.39 -50.52
CA LEU A 513 24.32 15.28 -50.94
C LEU A 513 25.55 15.82 -51.67
N ASN A 514 26.75 15.41 -51.20
CA ASN A 514 27.99 15.74 -51.89
C ASN A 514 28.18 14.85 -53.12
N LYS A 515 27.72 15.33 -54.28
CA LYS A 515 27.84 14.65 -55.58
C LYS A 515 29.27 14.21 -55.90
N ARG A 516 30.30 14.97 -55.48
CA ARG A 516 31.71 14.63 -55.77
C ARG A 516 32.17 13.40 -54.97
N ASN A 517 31.81 13.33 -53.69
CA ASN A 517 32.17 12.21 -52.80
C ASN A 517 31.46 10.91 -53.19
N ILE A 518 30.19 11.00 -53.62
CA ILE A 518 29.43 9.84 -54.07
C ILE A 518 30.02 9.24 -55.36
N ILE A 519 30.45 10.11 -56.28
CA ILE A 519 30.90 9.71 -57.62
C ILE A 519 32.39 9.33 -57.67
N GLU A 520 33.19 9.67 -56.66
CA GLU A 520 34.63 9.38 -56.61
C GLU A 520 35.01 7.97 -57.11
N PRO A 521 34.32 6.87 -56.75
CA PRO A 521 34.64 5.52 -57.24
C PRO A 521 34.50 5.35 -58.75
N VAL A 522 33.53 6.03 -59.37
CA VAL A 522 33.13 5.84 -60.78
C VAL A 522 33.54 7.02 -61.66
N ALA A 523 34.27 7.99 -61.10
CA ALA A 523 34.72 9.19 -61.79
C ALA A 523 35.56 8.91 -63.05
N ILE A 524 36.21 7.74 -63.10
CA ILE A 524 37.01 7.28 -64.24
C ILE A 524 36.13 6.95 -65.47
N LEU A 525 34.85 6.61 -65.26
CA LEU A 525 33.92 6.16 -66.30
C LEU A 525 32.97 7.26 -66.77
N LEU A 526 32.96 8.41 -66.11
CA LEU A 526 32.13 9.54 -66.53
C LEU A 526 32.80 10.32 -67.66
N PRO A 527 32.04 10.75 -68.68
CA PRO A 527 32.57 11.65 -69.69
C PRO A 527 32.93 12.98 -69.02
N ILE A 528 34.18 13.41 -69.22
CA ILE A 528 34.67 14.68 -68.72
C ILE A 528 33.84 15.81 -69.34
N LYS A 529 32.86 16.34 -68.60
CA LYS A 529 32.13 17.54 -69.03
C LYS A 529 33.10 18.71 -69.11
N LYS A 530 33.23 19.26 -70.32
CA LYS A 530 34.15 20.32 -70.72
C LYS A 530 33.65 21.70 -70.29
N ASP A 531 33.15 21.88 -69.06
CA ASP A 531 32.53 23.14 -68.59
C ASP A 531 33.21 23.73 -67.34
N SER A 532 34.55 23.74 -67.31
CA SER A 532 35.31 24.35 -66.19
C SER A 532 36.33 25.41 -66.63
N LEU A 533 36.23 25.95 -67.86
CA LEU A 533 37.21 26.90 -68.40
C LEU A 533 36.71 28.34 -68.65
N ILE A 534 35.46 28.70 -68.33
CA ILE A 534 34.92 30.04 -68.69
C ILE A 534 34.84 31.03 -67.51
N SER A 535 35.12 30.66 -66.26
CA SER A 535 35.05 31.62 -65.13
C SER A 535 36.38 32.30 -64.73
N LYS A 536 37.44 32.21 -65.55
CA LYS A 536 38.74 32.84 -65.25
C LYS A 536 39.28 33.74 -66.37
N LEU A 537 38.44 34.61 -66.94
CA LEU A 537 38.90 35.81 -67.65
C LEU A 537 37.79 36.86 -67.61
N CYS A 538 37.86 37.76 -66.61
CA CYS A 538 37.43 39.16 -66.65
C CYS A 538 37.36 39.71 -65.22
N THR A 539 38.50 40.07 -64.64
CA THR A 539 38.57 41.05 -63.55
C THR A 539 39.81 41.91 -63.75
N SER A 540 39.63 43.06 -64.40
CA SER A 540 40.50 44.21 -64.18
C SER A 540 39.78 45.50 -64.62
N ASN A 541 39.56 46.37 -63.62
CA ASN A 541 39.41 47.82 -63.72
C ASN A 541 38.03 48.28 -64.28
N ILE A 542 37.29 49.28 -63.77
CA ILE A 542 37.58 50.57 -63.12
C ILE A 542 36.30 51.03 -62.36
N GLN A 543 36.44 51.63 -61.17
CA GLN A 543 35.46 52.52 -60.51
C GLN A 543 35.76 53.99 -60.89
N PRO A 544 34.94 55.04 -60.59
CA PRO A 544 33.48 55.14 -60.48
C PRO A 544 32.90 56.51 -61.01
N LEU A 545 31.60 56.75 -60.79
CA LEU A 545 30.89 58.07 -60.64
C LEU A 545 30.81 59.07 -61.83
N THR A 546 29.60 59.33 -62.36
CA THR A 546 28.83 60.61 -62.25
C THR A 546 27.82 60.87 -63.39
N SER A 547 26.62 61.31 -62.98
CA SER A 547 25.79 62.40 -63.52
C SER A 547 25.12 62.38 -64.92
N HIS A 548 23.80 62.62 -64.85
CA HIS A 548 22.98 63.62 -65.56
C HIS A 548 22.32 63.34 -66.94
N ASN A 549 21.01 63.66 -66.92
CA ASN A 549 20.08 64.14 -67.96
C ASN A 549 19.38 63.08 -68.85
N ALA A 550 18.09 62.79 -68.63
CA ALA A 550 16.87 63.59 -68.84
C ALA A 550 16.41 63.66 -70.31
N LYS A 551 15.24 63.05 -70.59
CA LYS A 551 14.08 63.64 -71.31
C LYS A 551 12.91 62.64 -71.43
N ASN A 552 11.74 63.05 -70.93
CA ASN A 552 10.41 62.43 -71.07
C ASN A 552 9.77 62.74 -72.45
N PRO A 553 8.60 62.13 -72.75
CA PRO A 553 7.33 62.88 -72.82
C PRO A 553 6.19 62.14 -72.04
N VAL A 554 5.34 62.74 -71.18
CA VAL A 554 4.20 63.71 -71.34
C VAL A 554 3.12 63.17 -72.31
N ALA A 555 1.80 63.05 -72.05
CA ALA A 555 0.85 63.37 -70.96
C ALA A 555 -0.45 62.52 -71.19
N SER A 556 -1.32 62.28 -70.21
CA SER A 556 -2.54 63.10 -70.00
C SER A 556 -3.20 62.93 -68.62
N SER A 557 -3.26 64.05 -67.87
CA SER A 557 -4.34 64.60 -66.99
C SER A 557 -5.09 63.68 -66.00
N LEU A 558 -4.91 63.77 -64.66
CA LEU A 558 -5.34 64.79 -63.65
C LEU A 558 -6.86 64.75 -63.31
N PRO A 559 -7.34 65.18 -62.11
CA PRO A 559 -6.64 65.89 -61.01
C PRO A 559 -6.86 65.32 -59.57
N ILE A 560 -5.87 65.43 -58.65
CA ILE A 560 -5.68 66.44 -57.55
C ILE A 560 -6.74 66.25 -56.42
N GLU A 561 -6.40 65.94 -55.16
CA GLU A 561 -5.72 66.80 -54.19
C GLU A 561 -4.81 66.05 -53.20
N THR A 562 -3.58 66.57 -53.12
CA THR A 562 -2.61 66.45 -52.02
C THR A 562 -3.06 67.26 -50.81
N ILE A 563 -2.69 66.84 -49.59
CA ILE A 563 -1.94 67.66 -48.61
C ILE A 563 -1.23 66.71 -47.63
N ASP A 564 0.05 67.00 -47.44
CA ASP A 564 1.07 66.28 -46.68
C ASP A 564 0.89 66.34 -45.15
N PRO A 565 1.65 65.50 -44.40
CA PRO A 565 1.45 65.25 -42.98
C PRO A 565 2.30 66.17 -42.08
N THR A 566 1.76 66.53 -40.92
CA THR A 566 2.53 66.74 -39.68
C THR A 566 1.59 66.90 -38.49
N ASN A 567 1.57 65.94 -37.57
CA ASN A 567 1.75 66.14 -36.12
C ASN A 567 1.27 64.95 -35.27
N SER A 568 2.10 64.62 -34.28
CA SER A 568 1.80 64.05 -32.95
C SER A 568 0.92 62.78 -32.87
N LYS A 569 1.47 61.66 -32.39
CA LYS A 569 1.46 61.26 -30.96
C LYS A 569 0.06 61.26 -30.31
N ILE A 570 -0.22 60.13 -29.65
CA ILE A 570 -1.29 59.82 -28.67
C ILE A 570 -2.42 58.95 -29.26
N LEU A 571 -2.29 57.63 -29.10
CA LEU A 571 -3.43 56.75 -28.86
C LEU A 571 -2.97 55.46 -28.13
N GLU A 572 -2.72 55.60 -26.83
CA GLU A 572 -2.91 54.51 -25.86
C GLU A 572 -4.11 54.90 -24.98
N LYS A 573 -4.90 53.90 -24.58
CA LYS A 573 -6.13 53.95 -23.76
C LYS A 573 -7.41 54.36 -24.48
N SER A 574 -8.20 53.37 -24.88
CA SER A 574 -9.66 53.34 -24.70
C SER A 574 -10.28 52.15 -25.45
N LYS A 575 -10.24 50.95 -24.87
CA LYS A 575 -11.23 49.86 -25.11
C LYS A 575 -11.31 48.96 -23.86
N GLU A 576 -11.74 49.56 -22.77
CA GLU A 576 -12.42 48.89 -21.66
C GLU A 576 -13.77 49.61 -21.52
N ASN A 577 -14.82 48.83 -21.22
CA ASN A 577 -16.24 49.22 -21.12
C ASN A 577 -17.08 48.94 -22.37
N GLU A 578 -17.34 47.66 -22.60
CA GLU A 578 -18.64 47.17 -23.07
C GLU A 578 -18.66 45.65 -22.82
N ILE A 579 -19.35 45.24 -21.74
CA ILE A 579 -19.99 43.94 -21.40
C ILE A 579 -20.16 43.95 -19.87
N ILE A 580 -20.94 44.91 -19.37
CA ILE A 580 -21.64 44.84 -18.08
C ILE A 580 -23.01 45.47 -18.34
N GLN A 581 -23.91 44.72 -18.98
CA GLN A 581 -25.33 45.04 -19.08
C GLN A 581 -26.07 43.85 -19.71
N GLN A 582 -26.15 42.74 -18.98
CA GLN A 582 -27.11 41.66 -19.21
C GLN A 582 -27.03 40.66 -18.05
N GLU A 583 -27.49 41.06 -16.86
CA GLU A 583 -27.97 40.16 -15.79
C GLU A 583 -28.45 40.99 -14.59
N THR A 584 -29.52 41.76 -14.79
CA THR A 584 -30.25 42.36 -13.66
C THR A 584 -31.72 42.56 -13.99
N ILE A 585 -32.38 41.55 -14.57
CA ILE A 585 -33.84 41.47 -14.63
C ILE A 585 -34.26 39.99 -14.52
N GLN A 586 -34.18 39.43 -13.32
CA GLN A 586 -35.01 38.28 -12.88
C GLN A 586 -34.74 38.02 -11.40
N LYS A 587 -35.44 38.75 -10.53
CA LYS A 587 -35.72 38.39 -9.13
C LYS A 587 -36.78 39.33 -8.57
N ARG A 588 -38.03 39.05 -8.96
CA ARG A 588 -39.23 39.38 -8.19
C ARG A 588 -40.30 38.36 -8.59
N GLU A 589 -40.91 37.78 -7.57
CA GLU A 589 -42.00 36.80 -7.53
C GLU A 589 -41.60 35.31 -7.37
N VAL A 590 -42.12 34.78 -6.27
CA VAL A 590 -42.04 33.43 -5.64
C VAL A 590 -40.84 33.17 -4.73
#